data_AF-A0A6I0EJQ3-F1
#
_entry.id   AF-A0A6I0EJQ3-F1
#
_cell.length_a   1.000
_cell.length_b   1.000
_cell.length_c   1.000
_cell.angle_alpha   90.00
_cell.angle_beta   90.00
_cell.angle_gamma   90.00
#
_symmetry.space_group_name_H-M   'P 1'
#
loop_
_entity.id
_entity.type
_entity.pdbx_description
1 polymer ?
#
loop_
_entity_poly.entity_id
_entity_poly.type
_entity_poly.pdbx_seq_one_letter_code
_entity_poly.pdbx_strand_id
1 'polypeptide(L)'
;MLTDAIVHPEALVKKSILLLCLAIVVALWVVFYPFWPGQYDGLAVALSMSMQVAGWVGLFLLTPIGLLWLAHELRRGAALSRGATATDRSRVFAIAACIASVAVAGSAAAFAVEESGFALAIILLALWGATVARCLRSARAGNGGSRGLRLAPLYLIVLPALIVVARVSFVEQAAESSRIRVIAACGSYIADIEAYREAHGRYPVSVASLNPDYPTRTVGVDRFRYEPAGDAYNVWFEHVSSRFDVNEIVVYNPRDEQQATSHDADILQFSLERLNQTRGYFAVYEAGVSHWKVFLFD
;
A
#
# COMPACT_ATOMS: atom_id res chain seq x y z
N MET A 1 -45.27 -1.62 17.85
CA MET A 1 -44.20 -1.66 16.82
C MET A 1 -42.84 -2.08 17.42
N LEU A 2 -42.80 -3.17 18.20
CA LEU A 2 -41.56 -3.66 18.83
C LEU A 2 -41.39 -5.19 18.71
N THR A 3 -42.23 -5.84 17.91
CA THR A 3 -42.31 -7.31 17.78
C THR A 3 -41.68 -7.88 16.51
N ASP A 4 -41.29 -7.06 15.53
CA ASP A 4 -40.73 -7.57 14.26
C ASP A 4 -39.23 -7.86 14.28
N ALA A 5 -38.51 -7.53 15.36
CA ALA A 5 -37.05 -7.67 15.41
C ALA A 5 -36.56 -9.09 15.76
N ILE A 6 -37.46 -10.05 15.99
CA ILE A 6 -37.10 -11.42 16.39
C ILE A 6 -36.85 -12.36 15.18
N VAL A 7 -37.21 -11.96 13.95
CA VAL A 7 -37.60 -12.97 12.96
C VAL A 7 -36.45 -13.59 12.14
N HIS A 8 -35.27 -12.99 11.91
CA HIS A 8 -34.27 -13.64 11.01
C HIS A 8 -32.80 -13.45 11.42
N PRO A 9 -32.22 -14.34 12.25
CA PRO A 9 -30.78 -14.34 12.55
C PRO A 9 -29.89 -14.47 11.30
N GLU A 10 -30.41 -15.08 10.23
CA GLU A 10 -29.74 -15.20 8.94
C GLU A 10 -29.46 -13.84 8.27
N ALA A 11 -30.37 -12.87 8.39
CA ALA A 11 -30.22 -11.57 7.73
C ALA A 11 -29.04 -10.78 8.32
N LEU A 12 -28.83 -10.87 9.63
CA LEU A 12 -27.70 -10.24 10.31
C LEU A 12 -26.37 -10.88 9.91
N VAL A 13 -26.32 -12.22 9.84
CA VAL A 13 -25.12 -12.94 9.40
C VAL A 13 -24.78 -12.59 7.96
N LYS A 14 -25.77 -12.60 7.05
CA LYS A 14 -25.58 -12.21 5.64
C LYS A 14 -25.02 -10.79 5.51
N LYS A 15 -25.57 -9.83 6.27
CA LYS A 15 -25.07 -8.45 6.28
C LYS A 15 -23.61 -8.36 6.76
N SER A 16 -23.25 -9.04 7.84
CA SER A 16 -21.89 -9.01 8.36
C SER A 16 -20.88 -9.74 7.47
N ILE A 17 -21.29 -10.79 6.75
CA ILE A 17 -20.45 -11.42 5.72
C ILE A 17 -20.24 -10.45 4.55
N LEU A 18 -21.30 -9.82 4.06
CA LEU A 18 -21.20 -8.84 2.97
C LEU A 18 -20.25 -7.68 3.32
N LEU A 19 -20.34 -7.16 4.55
CA LEU A 19 -19.44 -6.12 5.03
C LEU A 19 -17.98 -6.59 5.13
N LEU A 20 -17.74 -7.84 5.52
CA LEU A 20 -16.39 -8.40 5.55
C LEU A 20 -15.83 -8.55 4.13
N CYS A 21 -16.62 -9.07 3.20
CA CYS A 21 -16.25 -9.18 1.79
C CYS A 21 -15.94 -7.79 1.20
N LEU A 22 -16.79 -6.79 1.47
CA LEU A 22 -16.56 -5.43 1.01
C LEU A 22 -15.27 -4.85 1.60
N ALA A 23 -15.03 -5.01 2.91
CA ALA A 23 -13.81 -4.55 3.55
C ALA A 23 -12.55 -5.19 2.94
N ILE A 24 -12.62 -6.49 2.64
CA ILE A 24 -11.57 -7.22 1.93
C ILE A 24 -11.32 -6.63 0.54
N VAL A 25 -12.38 -6.45 -0.26
CA VAL A 25 -12.26 -5.91 -1.62
C VAL A 25 -11.64 -4.52 -1.59
N VAL A 26 -12.10 -3.65 -0.69
CA VAL A 26 -11.57 -2.29 -0.53
C VAL A 26 -10.11 -2.32 -0.07
N ALA A 27 -9.76 -3.17 0.89
CA ALA A 27 -8.37 -3.28 1.36
C ALA A 27 -7.43 -3.73 0.24
N LEU A 28 -7.81 -4.76 -0.51
CA LEU A 28 -7.03 -5.23 -1.66
C LEU A 28 -6.96 -4.17 -2.77
N TRP A 29 -8.06 -3.49 -3.06
CA TRP A 29 -8.09 -2.38 -4.00
C TRP A 29 -7.06 -1.32 -3.62
N VAL A 30 -7.05 -0.88 -2.36
CA VAL A 30 -6.09 0.12 -1.85
C VAL A 30 -4.65 -0.38 -1.95
N VAL A 31 -4.38 -1.65 -1.61
CA VAL A 31 -3.03 -2.24 -1.71
C VAL A 31 -2.50 -2.20 -3.15
N PHE A 32 -3.34 -2.53 -4.14
CA PHE A 32 -2.89 -2.64 -5.53
C PHE A 32 -3.05 -1.35 -6.34
N TYR A 33 -3.76 -0.35 -5.82
CA TYR A 33 -4.09 0.89 -6.53
C TYR A 33 -2.88 1.60 -7.19
N PRO A 34 -1.70 1.72 -6.56
CA PRO A 34 -0.54 2.37 -7.19
C PRO A 34 -0.04 1.66 -8.46
N PHE A 35 -0.29 0.35 -8.60
CA PHE A 35 0.18 -0.45 -9.73
C PHE A 35 -0.78 -0.45 -10.91
N TRP A 36 -1.93 0.21 -10.78
CA TRP A 36 -2.97 0.22 -11.78
C TRP A 36 -2.66 1.17 -12.93
N PRO A 37 -3.19 0.90 -14.14
CA PRO A 37 -3.12 1.85 -15.23
C PRO A 37 -3.93 3.10 -14.88
N GLY A 38 -3.36 4.28 -15.09
CA GLY A 38 -4.04 5.53 -14.75
C GLY A 38 -3.13 6.76 -14.86
N GLN A 39 -3.68 7.90 -14.44
CA GLN A 39 -2.89 9.11 -14.17
C GLN A 39 -2.31 9.03 -12.77
N TYR A 40 -1.21 9.74 -12.55
CA TYR A 40 -0.59 9.83 -11.24
C TYR A 40 -1.57 10.32 -10.17
N ASP A 41 -1.60 9.63 -9.04
CA ASP A 41 -2.34 10.02 -7.84
C ASP A 41 -1.38 9.97 -6.65
N GLY A 42 -0.99 11.15 -6.17
CA GLY A 42 -0.02 11.27 -5.07
C GLY A 42 -0.49 10.64 -3.75
N LEU A 43 -1.78 10.39 -3.57
CA LEU A 43 -2.29 9.70 -2.37
C LEU A 43 -2.26 8.18 -2.51
N ALA A 44 -2.14 7.65 -3.72
CA ALA A 44 -2.23 6.21 -3.96
C ALA A 44 -1.14 5.43 -3.21
N VAL A 45 0.11 5.90 -3.32
CA VAL A 45 1.28 5.27 -2.71
C VAL A 45 1.14 5.26 -1.19
N ALA A 46 0.87 6.43 -0.61
CA ALA A 46 0.69 6.56 0.84
C ALA A 46 -0.47 5.72 1.37
N LEU A 47 -1.63 5.72 0.70
CA LEU A 47 -2.77 4.89 1.10
C LEU A 47 -2.45 3.39 1.05
N SER A 48 -1.81 2.95 -0.03
CA SER A 48 -1.40 1.55 -0.19
C SER A 48 -0.43 1.14 0.90
N MET A 49 0.63 1.91 1.12
CA MET A 49 1.64 1.57 2.12
C MET A 49 1.08 1.65 3.55
N SER A 50 0.27 2.66 3.89
CA SER A 50 -0.44 2.72 5.18
C SER A 50 -1.33 1.49 5.40
N MET A 51 -2.03 1.00 4.36
CA MET A 51 -2.83 -0.23 4.43
C MET A 51 -1.95 -1.48 4.65
N GLN A 52 -0.80 -1.56 3.97
CA GLN A 52 0.13 -2.67 4.13
C GLN A 52 0.78 -2.70 5.52
N VAL A 53 1.21 -1.54 6.04
CA VAL A 53 1.71 -1.37 7.41
C VAL A 53 0.64 -1.77 8.42
N ALA A 54 -0.61 -1.30 8.23
CA ALA A 54 -1.74 -1.70 9.06
C ALA A 54 -1.98 -3.23 9.01
N GLY A 55 -1.80 -3.85 7.84
CA GLY A 55 -1.86 -5.29 7.65
C GLY A 55 -0.82 -6.03 8.49
N TRP A 56 0.46 -5.64 8.43
CA TRP A 56 1.54 -6.26 9.21
C TRP A 56 1.37 -6.05 10.72
N VAL A 57 1.17 -4.81 11.16
CA VAL A 57 0.98 -4.50 12.59
C VAL A 57 -0.30 -5.17 13.11
N GLY A 58 -1.37 -5.18 12.32
CA GLY A 58 -2.62 -5.86 12.62
C GLY A 58 -2.48 -7.39 12.69
N LEU A 59 -1.65 -7.98 11.84
CA LEU A 59 -1.36 -9.42 11.89
C LEU A 59 -0.73 -9.79 13.24
N PHE A 60 0.24 -9.02 13.72
CA PHE A 60 0.89 -9.31 14.99
C PHE A 60 0.03 -8.98 16.22
N LEU A 61 -0.74 -7.88 16.19
CA LEU A 61 -1.48 -7.41 17.37
C LEU A 61 -2.93 -7.90 17.41
N LEU A 62 -3.67 -7.81 16.29
CA LEU A 62 -5.11 -8.08 16.26
C LEU A 62 -5.42 -9.56 16.05
N THR A 63 -4.63 -10.26 15.23
CA THR A 63 -4.93 -11.67 14.89
C THR A 63 -4.89 -12.60 16.11
N PRO A 64 -3.89 -12.53 17.02
CA PRO A 64 -3.90 -13.36 18.22
C PRO A 64 -5.13 -13.09 19.12
N ILE A 65 -5.53 -11.82 19.25
CA ILE A 65 -6.73 -11.43 20.01
C ILE A 65 -7.98 -12.01 19.34
N GLY A 66 -8.08 -11.90 18.01
CA GLY A 66 -9.16 -12.45 17.21
C GLY A 66 -9.27 -13.97 17.33
N LEU A 67 -8.14 -14.69 17.28
CA LEU A 67 -8.09 -16.16 17.44
C LEU A 67 -8.54 -16.60 18.83
N LEU A 68 -8.04 -15.96 19.89
CA LEU A 68 -8.44 -16.26 21.26
C LEU A 68 -9.93 -15.94 21.49
N TRP A 69 -10.42 -14.84 20.92
CA TRP A 69 -11.83 -14.47 20.97
C TRP A 69 -12.70 -15.48 20.22
N LEU A 70 -12.32 -15.88 19.00
CA LEU A 70 -13.04 -16.88 18.22
C LEU A 70 -13.10 -18.23 18.95
N ALA A 71 -11.96 -18.70 19.48
CA ALA A 71 -11.90 -19.94 20.25
C ALA A 71 -12.81 -19.89 21.49
N HIS A 72 -12.86 -18.74 22.18
CA HIS A 72 -13.76 -18.51 23.29
C HIS A 72 -15.24 -18.57 22.87
N GLU A 73 -15.63 -17.91 21.77
CA GLU A 73 -17.01 -17.95 21.27
C GLU A 73 -17.43 -19.36 20.83
N LEU A 74 -16.54 -20.12 20.17
CA LEU A 74 -16.80 -21.52 19.81
C LEU A 74 -17.01 -22.41 21.05
N ARG A 75 -16.15 -22.28 22.06
CA ARG A 75 -16.28 -23.01 23.33
C ARG A 75 -17.56 -22.64 24.08
N ARG A 76 -17.91 -21.34 24.10
CA ARG A 76 -19.14 -20.83 24.69
C ARG A 76 -20.37 -21.41 23.97
N GLY A 77 -20.39 -21.40 22.65
CA GLY A 77 -21.48 -21.99 21.85
C GLY A 77 -21.67 -23.47 22.15
N ALA A 78 -20.57 -24.23 22.24
CA ALA A 78 -20.60 -25.65 22.61
C ALA A 78 -21.03 -25.90 24.07
N ALA A 79 -20.69 -25.01 25.00
CA ALA A 79 -21.14 -25.11 26.40
C ALA A 79 -22.64 -24.81 26.55
N LEU A 80 -23.13 -23.76 25.89
CA LEU A 80 -24.55 -23.39 25.88
C LEU A 80 -25.41 -24.47 25.22
N SER A 81 -24.92 -25.10 24.15
CA SER A 81 -25.60 -26.23 23.50
C SER A 81 -25.72 -27.46 24.42
N ARG A 82 -24.86 -27.57 25.45
CA ARG A 82 -24.90 -28.60 26.49
C ARG A 82 -25.68 -28.19 27.74
N GLY A 83 -26.36 -27.04 27.72
CA GLY A 83 -27.11 -26.51 28.87
C GLY A 83 -26.24 -25.98 30.01
N ALA A 84 -24.92 -25.85 29.83
CA ALA A 84 -24.03 -25.30 30.84
C ALA A 84 -24.11 -23.76 30.90
N THR A 85 -23.96 -23.18 32.09
CA THR A 85 -23.82 -21.73 32.25
C THR A 85 -22.43 -21.29 31.79
N ALA A 86 -22.38 -20.40 30.79
CA ALA A 86 -21.12 -19.88 30.26
C ALA A 86 -20.96 -18.40 30.64
N THR A 87 -19.80 -18.04 31.21
CA THR A 87 -19.46 -16.65 31.55
C THR A 87 -19.15 -15.84 30.28
N ASP A 88 -19.73 -14.65 30.17
CA ASP A 88 -19.51 -13.78 29.01
C ASP A 88 -18.25 -12.92 29.17
N ARG A 89 -17.11 -13.42 28.68
CA ARG A 89 -15.84 -12.68 28.63
C ARG A 89 -15.62 -11.87 27.35
N SER A 90 -16.62 -11.77 26.47
CA SER A 90 -16.49 -11.10 25.16
C SER A 90 -16.09 -9.62 25.28
N ARG A 91 -16.46 -8.95 26.38
CA ARG A 91 -16.08 -7.55 26.66
C ARG A 91 -14.57 -7.36 26.81
N VAL A 92 -13.87 -8.33 27.40
CA VAL A 92 -12.41 -8.25 27.62
C VAL A 92 -11.70 -8.27 26.27
N PHE A 93 -12.10 -9.18 25.37
CA PHE A 93 -11.54 -9.25 24.02
C PHE A 93 -11.82 -7.99 23.21
N ALA A 94 -13.03 -7.42 23.32
CA ALA A 94 -13.37 -6.17 22.63
C ALA A 94 -12.52 -4.99 23.11
N ILE A 95 -12.28 -4.87 24.42
CA ILE A 95 -11.39 -3.83 24.98
C ILE A 95 -9.95 -4.04 24.50
N ALA A 96 -9.44 -5.27 24.57
CA ALA A 96 -8.10 -5.60 24.09
C ALA A 96 -7.93 -5.28 22.60
N ALA A 97 -8.89 -5.66 21.76
CA ALA A 97 -8.88 -5.33 20.33
C ALA A 97 -8.95 -3.82 20.08
N CYS A 98 -9.74 -3.08 20.87
CA CYS A 98 -9.81 -1.62 20.77
C CYS A 98 -8.44 -0.99 21.08
N ILE A 99 -7.77 -1.41 22.15
CA ILE A 99 -6.44 -0.93 22.53
C ILE A 99 -5.43 -1.25 21.43
N ALA A 100 -5.38 -2.50 20.97
CA ALA A 100 -4.49 -2.92 19.89
C ALA A 100 -4.74 -2.14 18.58
N SER A 101 -6.00 -1.80 18.28
CA SER A 101 -6.34 -1.03 17.09
C SER A 101 -5.82 0.41 17.12
N VAL A 102 -5.56 0.98 18.31
CA VAL A 102 -4.90 2.29 18.45
C VAL A 102 -3.49 2.23 17.87
N ALA A 103 -2.73 1.17 18.21
CA ALA A 103 -1.38 0.99 17.70
C ALA A 103 -1.38 0.79 16.17
N VAL A 104 -2.30 -0.02 15.64
CA VAL A 104 -2.44 -0.23 14.19
C VAL A 104 -2.76 1.08 13.47
N ALA A 105 -3.74 1.85 13.95
CA ALA A 105 -4.12 3.12 13.36
C ALA A 105 -2.99 4.17 13.50
N GLY A 106 -2.30 4.19 14.64
CA GLY A 106 -1.15 5.05 14.90
C GLY A 106 0.00 4.78 13.93
N SER A 107 0.35 3.51 13.70
CA SER A 107 1.38 3.13 12.73
C SER A 107 1.00 3.52 11.29
N ALA A 108 -0.24 3.27 10.89
CA ALA A 108 -0.72 3.65 9.56
C ALA A 108 -0.71 5.18 9.37
N ALA A 109 -1.08 5.93 10.40
CA ALA A 109 -1.07 7.40 10.39
C ALA A 109 0.35 7.97 10.40
N ALA A 110 1.28 7.39 11.18
CA ALA A 110 2.68 7.79 11.19
C ALA A 110 3.30 7.67 9.80
N PHE A 111 3.05 6.53 9.13
CA PHE A 111 3.48 6.33 7.75
C PHE A 111 2.85 7.33 6.77
N ALA A 112 1.55 7.62 6.94
CA ALA A 112 0.87 8.61 6.11
C ALA A 112 1.45 10.03 6.26
N VAL A 113 1.96 10.39 7.45
CA VAL A 113 2.65 11.67 7.67
C VAL A 113 3.93 11.76 6.86
N GLU A 114 4.69 10.67 6.82
CA GLU A 114 5.97 10.59 6.11
C GLU A 114 5.79 10.77 4.60
N GLU A 115 4.82 10.05 4.01
CA GLU A 115 4.63 10.04 2.55
C GLU A 115 3.79 11.19 2.00
N SER A 116 2.76 11.62 2.72
CA SER A 116 1.74 12.55 2.21
C SER A 116 1.42 13.70 3.16
N GLY A 117 2.10 13.77 4.30
CA GLY A 117 1.90 14.80 5.31
C GLY A 117 0.69 14.57 6.22
N PHE A 118 0.43 15.56 7.09
CA PHE A 118 -0.53 15.43 8.20
C PHE A 118 -1.99 15.27 7.78
N ALA A 119 -2.39 15.75 6.60
CA ALA A 119 -3.79 15.75 6.18
C ALA A 119 -4.35 14.31 6.07
N LEU A 120 -3.62 13.41 5.41
CA LEU A 120 -4.02 12.01 5.26
C LEU A 120 -4.06 11.31 6.63
N ALA A 121 -3.05 11.53 7.47
CA ALA A 121 -2.99 10.95 8.81
C ALA A 121 -4.21 11.36 9.68
N ILE A 122 -4.61 12.64 9.64
CA ILE A 122 -5.80 13.15 10.34
C ILE A 122 -7.06 12.44 9.84
N ILE A 123 -7.22 12.29 8.51
CA ILE A 123 -8.37 11.60 7.92
C ILE A 123 -8.42 10.15 8.38
N LEU A 124 -7.30 9.41 8.34
CA LEU A 124 -7.23 8.02 8.79
C LEU A 124 -7.60 7.88 10.27
N LEU A 125 -7.05 8.74 11.14
CA LEU A 125 -7.35 8.75 12.57
C LEU A 125 -8.81 9.14 12.85
N ALA A 126 -9.38 10.08 12.10
CA ALA A 126 -10.79 10.46 12.21
C ALA A 126 -11.72 9.31 11.80
N LEU A 127 -11.43 8.61 10.69
CA LEU A 127 -12.18 7.44 10.23
C LEU A 127 -12.11 6.29 11.24
N TRP A 128 -10.92 6.01 11.78
CA TRP A 128 -10.73 5.03 12.84
C TRP A 128 -11.52 5.42 14.11
N GLY A 129 -11.37 6.66 14.58
CA GLY A 129 -12.05 7.16 15.77
C GLY A 129 -13.58 7.12 15.63
N ALA A 130 -14.11 7.48 14.44
CA ALA A 130 -15.53 7.38 14.13
C ALA A 130 -16.03 5.92 14.16
N THR A 131 -15.21 4.98 13.68
CA THR A 131 -15.49 3.54 13.70
C THR A 131 -15.53 3.01 15.13
N VAL A 132 -14.51 3.31 15.95
CA VAL A 132 -14.47 2.95 17.37
C VAL A 132 -15.65 3.55 18.13
N ALA A 133 -15.94 4.83 17.91
CA ALA A 133 -17.07 5.51 18.56
C ALA A 133 -18.42 4.90 18.17
N ARG A 134 -18.60 4.43 16.93
CA ARG A 134 -19.79 3.68 16.52
C ARG A 134 -19.87 2.32 17.20
N CYS A 135 -18.75 1.58 17.26
CA CYS A 135 -18.69 0.28 17.94
C CYS A 135 -19.02 0.40 19.44
N LEU A 136 -18.45 1.39 20.13
CA LEU A 136 -18.71 1.66 21.54
C LEU A 136 -20.16 2.07 21.80
N ARG A 137 -20.73 2.95 20.96
CA ARG A 137 -22.15 3.32 21.05
C ARG A 137 -23.06 2.12 20.85
N SER A 138 -22.77 1.28 19.84
CA SER A 138 -23.52 0.05 19.60
C SER A 138 -23.43 -0.93 20.78
N ALA A 139 -22.28 -1.01 21.45
CA ALA A 139 -22.10 -1.85 22.62
C ALA A 139 -22.85 -1.32 23.86
N ARG A 140 -22.90 0.01 24.05
CA ARG A 140 -23.62 0.67 25.15
C ARG A 140 -25.13 0.64 24.98
N ALA A 141 -25.63 0.73 23.74
CA ALA A 141 -27.06 0.76 23.44
C ALA A 141 -27.82 -0.52 23.85
N GLY A 142 -27.15 -1.52 24.44
CA GLY A 142 -27.84 -2.65 25.04
C GLY A 142 -28.59 -3.53 24.05
N ASN A 143 -28.32 -3.40 22.73
CA ASN A 143 -28.82 -4.28 21.67
C ASN A 143 -28.18 -5.69 21.78
N GLY A 144 -28.10 -6.24 22.99
CA GLY A 144 -27.62 -7.57 23.34
C GLY A 144 -28.60 -8.70 22.98
N GLY A 145 -29.43 -8.50 21.95
CA GLY A 145 -30.48 -9.44 21.56
C GLY A 145 -30.03 -10.55 20.61
N SER A 146 -28.95 -10.38 19.84
CA SER A 146 -28.53 -11.41 18.90
C SER A 146 -27.59 -12.41 19.58
N ARG A 147 -28.14 -13.54 20.05
CA ARG A 147 -27.42 -14.75 20.50
C ARG A 147 -26.55 -15.43 19.41
N GLY A 148 -26.35 -14.77 18.27
CA GLY A 148 -25.56 -15.28 17.14
C GLY A 148 -24.06 -15.06 17.31
N LEU A 149 -23.28 -15.85 16.55
CA LEU A 149 -21.82 -15.70 16.44
C LEU A 149 -21.48 -14.24 16.07
N ARG A 150 -20.74 -13.58 16.95
CA ARG A 150 -20.17 -12.27 16.66
C ARG A 150 -19.08 -12.47 15.62
N LEU A 151 -19.22 -11.88 14.43
CA LEU A 151 -18.21 -12.00 13.36
C LEU A 151 -16.99 -11.09 13.60
N ALA A 152 -17.01 -10.20 14.60
CA ALA A 152 -15.90 -9.33 14.96
C ALA A 152 -14.51 -10.03 15.02
N PRO A 153 -14.33 -11.18 15.72
CA PRO A 153 -13.07 -11.92 15.66
C PRO A 153 -12.62 -12.30 14.25
N LEU A 154 -13.54 -12.57 13.32
CA LEU A 154 -13.17 -12.87 11.93
C LEU A 154 -12.58 -11.64 11.23
N TYR A 155 -13.08 -10.43 11.47
CA TYR A 155 -12.47 -9.21 10.92
C TYR A 155 -11.03 -9.02 11.41
N LEU A 156 -10.80 -9.28 12.70
CA LEU A 156 -9.47 -9.14 13.34
C LEU A 156 -8.44 -10.14 12.82
N ILE A 157 -8.91 -11.29 12.32
CA ILE A 157 -8.05 -12.36 11.77
C ILE A 157 -7.89 -12.19 10.26
N VAL A 158 -9.01 -12.16 9.54
CA VAL A 158 -9.03 -12.32 8.08
C VAL A 158 -8.45 -11.09 7.40
N LEU A 159 -8.79 -9.88 7.85
CA LEU A 159 -8.38 -8.67 7.14
C LEU A 159 -6.85 -8.47 7.17
N PRO A 160 -6.16 -8.51 8.33
CA PRO A 160 -4.71 -8.36 8.35
C PRO A 160 -3.98 -9.52 7.65
N ALA A 161 -4.44 -10.76 7.88
CA ALA A 161 -3.85 -11.93 7.24
C ALA A 161 -3.95 -11.86 5.71
N LEU A 162 -5.11 -11.47 5.17
CA LEU A 162 -5.31 -11.36 3.73
C LEU A 162 -4.46 -10.24 3.12
N ILE A 163 -4.35 -9.09 3.78
CA ILE A 163 -3.48 -7.99 3.32
C ILE A 163 -2.03 -8.48 3.24
N VAL A 164 -1.52 -9.13 4.29
CA VAL A 164 -0.14 -9.65 4.32
C VAL A 164 0.07 -10.74 3.26
N VAL A 165 -0.86 -11.69 3.13
CA VAL A 165 -0.79 -12.74 2.09
C VAL A 165 -0.78 -12.12 0.70
N ALA A 166 -1.68 -11.16 0.43
CA ALA A 166 -1.74 -10.49 -0.85
C ALA A 166 -0.44 -9.73 -1.15
N ARG A 167 0.11 -9.06 -0.13
CA ARG A 167 1.38 -8.35 -0.21
C ARG A 167 2.54 -9.27 -0.58
N VAL A 168 2.71 -10.37 0.14
CA VAL A 168 3.82 -11.30 -0.07
C VAL A 168 3.68 -12.07 -1.38
N SER A 169 2.45 -12.36 -1.82
CA SER A 169 2.21 -13.23 -2.97
C SER A 169 2.13 -12.49 -4.31
N PHE A 170 1.66 -11.24 -4.32
CA PHE A 170 1.27 -10.58 -5.58
C PHE A 170 1.86 -9.19 -5.81
N VAL A 171 2.34 -8.47 -4.77
CA VAL A 171 2.79 -7.09 -4.97
C VAL A 171 4.06 -7.00 -5.81
N GLU A 172 4.99 -7.96 -5.70
CA GLU A 172 6.16 -8.01 -6.58
C GLU A 172 5.77 -8.19 -8.05
N GLN A 173 4.83 -9.11 -8.33
CA GLN A 173 4.31 -9.31 -9.69
C GLN A 173 3.55 -8.08 -10.20
N ALA A 174 2.79 -7.40 -9.34
CA ALA A 174 2.10 -6.17 -9.67
C ALA A 174 3.09 -5.03 -9.96
N ALA A 175 4.17 -4.93 -9.19
CA ALA A 175 5.24 -3.97 -9.37
C ALA A 175 5.96 -4.19 -10.72
N GLU A 176 6.36 -5.43 -11.03
CA GLU A 176 6.95 -5.78 -12.32
C GLU A 176 6.02 -5.43 -13.50
N SER A 177 4.76 -5.85 -13.41
CA SER A 177 3.77 -5.57 -14.47
C SER A 177 3.54 -4.08 -14.67
N SER A 178 3.59 -3.30 -13.58
CA SER A 178 3.51 -1.86 -13.58
C SER A 178 4.76 -1.24 -14.22
N ARG A 179 5.96 -1.67 -13.83
CA ARG A 179 7.25 -1.21 -14.37
C ARG A 179 7.34 -1.42 -15.87
N ILE A 180 7.03 -2.61 -16.38
CA ILE A 180 7.01 -2.91 -17.82
C ILE A 180 6.06 -1.97 -18.56
N ARG A 181 4.90 -1.66 -17.97
CA ARG A 181 3.92 -0.74 -18.56
C ARG A 181 4.47 0.68 -18.67
N VAL A 182 5.15 1.16 -17.64
CA VAL A 182 5.77 2.49 -17.61
C VAL A 182 6.92 2.57 -18.61
N ILE A 183 7.78 1.54 -18.68
CA ILE A 183 8.84 1.43 -19.69
C ILE A 183 8.26 1.50 -21.11
N ALA A 184 7.18 0.75 -21.38
CA ALA A 184 6.51 0.79 -22.68
C ALA A 184 5.91 2.18 -22.99
N ALA A 185 5.33 2.85 -21.99
CA ALA A 185 4.80 4.21 -22.14
C ALA A 185 5.89 5.25 -22.42
N CYS A 186 7.11 5.03 -21.93
CA CYS A 186 8.27 5.88 -22.18
C CYS A 186 8.76 5.84 -23.64
N GLY A 187 8.33 4.85 -24.44
CA GLY A 187 8.82 4.66 -25.81
C GLY A 187 8.62 5.88 -26.72
N SER A 188 7.48 6.57 -26.64
CA SER A 188 7.27 7.78 -27.44
C SER A 188 8.17 8.93 -27.00
N TYR A 189 8.41 9.06 -25.70
CA TYR A 189 9.28 10.10 -25.16
C TYR A 189 10.74 9.92 -25.62
N ILE A 190 11.24 8.68 -25.58
CA ILE A 190 12.56 8.32 -26.11
C ILE A 190 12.63 8.58 -27.61
N ALA A 191 11.61 8.18 -28.38
CA ALA A 191 11.57 8.40 -29.82
C ALA A 191 11.65 9.89 -30.19
N ASP A 192 10.96 10.77 -29.47
CA ASP A 192 10.98 12.21 -29.71
C ASP A 192 12.33 12.84 -29.32
N ILE A 193 13.02 12.32 -28.29
CA ILE A 193 14.41 12.71 -27.96
C ILE A 193 15.38 12.32 -29.08
N GLU A 194 15.27 11.10 -29.61
CA GLU A 194 16.13 10.65 -30.71
C GLU A 194 15.86 11.42 -32.00
N ALA A 195 14.59 11.67 -32.33
CA ALA A 195 14.22 12.49 -33.48
C ALA A 195 14.76 13.93 -33.36
N TYR A 196 14.74 14.50 -32.15
CA TYR A 196 15.39 15.80 -31.90
C TYR A 196 16.89 15.74 -32.20
N ARG A 197 17.59 14.70 -31.74
CA ARG A 197 19.01 14.51 -32.01
C ARG A 197 19.31 14.35 -33.49
N GLU A 198 18.52 13.56 -34.23
CA GLU A 198 18.68 13.39 -35.67
C GLU A 198 18.54 14.72 -36.41
N ALA A 199 17.58 15.56 -36.01
CA ALA A 199 17.34 16.85 -36.64
C ALA A 199 18.39 17.93 -36.29
N HIS A 200 18.94 17.91 -35.08
CA HIS A 200 19.81 18.99 -34.57
C HIS A 200 21.28 18.58 -34.40
N GLY A 201 21.62 17.31 -34.62
CA GLY A 201 22.95 16.75 -34.42
C GLY A 201 23.40 16.62 -32.96
N ARG A 202 22.51 16.87 -31.99
CA ARG A 202 22.80 16.83 -30.55
C ARG A 202 21.54 16.54 -29.73
N TYR A 203 21.71 15.93 -28.57
CA TYR A 203 20.60 15.77 -27.61
C TYR A 203 20.13 17.11 -27.04
N PRO A 204 18.86 17.22 -26.60
CA PRO A 204 18.37 18.42 -25.95
C PRO A 204 19.13 18.68 -24.64
N VAL A 205 19.45 19.95 -24.38
CA VAL A 205 20.13 20.34 -23.13
C VAL A 205 19.20 20.25 -21.92
N SER A 206 17.89 20.37 -22.16
CA SER A 206 16.83 20.20 -21.19
C SER A 206 15.53 19.96 -21.93
N VAL A 207 14.65 19.19 -21.30
CA VAL A 207 13.26 18.93 -21.71
C VAL A 207 12.31 19.19 -20.54
N ALA A 208 12.77 19.95 -19.55
CA ALA A 208 11.97 20.32 -18.39
C ALA A 208 10.80 21.19 -18.85
N SER A 209 9.59 20.71 -18.60
CA SER A 209 8.35 21.43 -18.81
C SER A 209 7.55 21.50 -17.52
N LEU A 210 6.74 22.54 -17.38
CA LEU A 210 5.80 22.65 -16.26
C LEU A 210 4.69 21.60 -16.37
N ASN A 211 4.21 21.36 -17.59
CA ASN A 211 3.15 20.40 -17.87
C ASN A 211 3.77 19.16 -18.55
N PRO A 212 3.62 17.96 -17.97
CA PRO A 212 4.12 16.75 -18.58
C PRO A 212 3.23 16.36 -19.78
N ASP A 213 3.83 16.33 -20.98
CA ASP A 213 3.13 15.91 -22.20
C ASP A 213 3.14 14.37 -22.38
N TYR A 214 4.02 13.67 -21.66
CA TYR A 214 4.21 12.23 -21.75
C TYR A 214 3.67 11.54 -20.50
N PRO A 215 2.49 10.88 -20.58
CA PRO A 215 1.91 10.19 -19.42
C PRO A 215 2.65 8.88 -19.13
N THR A 216 2.94 8.63 -17.85
CA THR A 216 3.52 7.37 -17.35
C THR A 216 2.54 6.19 -17.43
N ARG A 217 1.24 6.50 -17.56
CA ARG A 217 0.11 5.55 -17.65
C ARG A 217 -0.01 4.61 -16.44
N THR A 218 0.53 5.01 -15.30
CA THR A 218 0.49 4.24 -14.05
C THR A 218 0.24 5.18 -12.88
N VAL A 219 -0.68 4.78 -11.99
CA VAL A 219 -1.14 5.61 -10.87
C VAL A 219 -0.01 6.00 -9.90
N GLY A 220 0.92 5.09 -9.63
CA GLY A 220 2.01 5.30 -8.68
C GLY A 220 3.26 5.97 -9.25
N VAL A 221 3.27 6.39 -10.53
CA VAL A 221 4.47 6.99 -11.15
C VAL A 221 4.14 8.40 -11.65
N ASP A 222 4.78 9.40 -11.05
CA ASP A 222 4.53 10.82 -11.32
C ASP A 222 4.87 11.22 -12.76
N ARG A 223 6.17 11.16 -13.10
CA ARG A 223 6.67 11.67 -14.37
C ARG A 223 7.96 10.97 -14.81
N PHE A 224 8.26 11.09 -16.10
CA PHE A 224 9.60 10.82 -16.61
C PHE A 224 10.52 12.02 -16.34
N ARG A 225 11.78 11.73 -16.04
CA ARG A 225 12.83 12.72 -15.84
C ARG A 225 13.93 12.47 -16.84
N TYR A 226 14.49 13.55 -17.37
CA TYR A 226 15.56 13.52 -18.36
C TYR A 226 16.80 14.18 -17.78
N GLU A 227 17.94 13.54 -18.00
CA GLU A 227 19.24 14.06 -17.61
C GLU A 227 20.23 13.87 -18.77
N PRO A 228 20.84 14.95 -19.29
CA PRO A 228 21.83 14.84 -20.35
C PRO A 228 23.13 14.19 -19.82
N ALA A 229 23.73 13.29 -20.58
CA ALA A 229 24.92 12.53 -20.19
C ALA A 229 25.95 12.50 -21.34
N GLY A 230 26.63 13.62 -21.58
CA GLY A 230 27.61 13.75 -22.66
C GLY A 230 26.98 13.53 -24.04
N ASP A 231 27.42 12.48 -24.74
CA ASP A 231 26.86 12.06 -26.04
C ASP A 231 25.77 10.97 -25.87
N ALA A 232 25.11 10.94 -24.72
CA ALA A 232 23.97 10.11 -24.35
C ALA A 232 23.04 10.89 -23.41
N TYR A 233 22.07 10.21 -22.81
CA TYR A 233 21.16 10.75 -21.82
C TYR A 233 20.60 9.63 -20.94
N ASN A 234 20.14 10.00 -19.75
CA ASN A 234 19.32 9.15 -18.91
C ASN A 234 17.86 9.61 -19.02
N VAL A 235 16.96 8.65 -19.19
CA VAL A 235 15.54 8.85 -18.85
C VAL A 235 15.21 7.96 -17.67
N TRP A 236 14.63 8.52 -16.63
CA TRP A 236 14.31 7.75 -15.44
C TRP A 236 12.98 8.12 -14.82
N PHE A 237 12.48 7.23 -13.98
CA PHE A 237 11.31 7.46 -13.15
C PHE A 237 11.45 6.72 -11.82
N GLU A 238 10.80 7.26 -10.80
CA GLU A 238 10.64 6.62 -9.50
C GLU A 238 9.44 5.68 -9.55
N HIS A 239 9.63 4.44 -9.12
CA HIS A 239 8.63 3.39 -9.15
C HIS A 239 8.26 2.96 -7.73
N VAL A 240 7.01 2.54 -7.55
CA VAL A 240 6.53 2.04 -6.27
C VAL A 240 7.16 0.70 -5.98
N SER A 241 8.13 0.70 -5.06
CA SER A 241 8.87 -0.49 -4.70
C SER A 241 7.99 -1.58 -4.11
N SER A 242 8.31 -2.82 -4.46
CA SER A 242 7.76 -4.00 -3.80
C SER A 242 8.47 -4.33 -2.49
N ARG A 243 9.32 -3.46 -1.96
CA ARG A 243 9.96 -3.59 -0.63
C ARG A 243 9.55 -2.39 0.22
N PHE A 244 9.46 -2.59 1.53
CA PHE A 244 9.25 -1.47 2.44
C PHE A 244 10.52 -0.64 2.51
N ASP A 245 10.36 0.69 2.56
CA ASP A 245 11.47 1.62 2.83
C ASP A 245 12.61 1.48 1.80
N VAL A 246 12.24 1.21 0.55
CA VAL A 246 13.21 1.11 -0.55
C VAL A 246 12.67 1.94 -1.68
N ASN A 247 13.48 2.86 -2.18
CA ASN A 247 13.15 3.63 -3.38
C ASN A 247 13.64 2.86 -4.61
N GLU A 248 12.74 2.61 -5.54
CA GLU A 248 13.05 1.94 -6.81
C GLU A 248 13.16 2.97 -7.93
N ILE A 249 14.34 3.14 -8.48
CA ILE A 249 14.59 4.06 -9.61
C ILE A 249 14.88 3.25 -10.86
N VAL A 250 14.08 3.45 -11.90
CA VAL A 250 14.22 2.75 -13.18
C VAL A 250 14.83 3.72 -14.19
N VAL A 251 15.95 3.34 -14.80
CA VAL A 251 16.77 4.23 -15.65
C VAL A 251 17.03 3.59 -17.01
N TYR A 252 16.77 4.36 -18.05
CA TYR A 252 17.15 4.11 -19.44
C TYR A 252 18.40 4.89 -19.81
N ASN A 253 19.34 4.27 -20.53
CA ASN A 253 20.43 4.97 -21.20
C ASN A 253 20.81 4.22 -22.49
N PRO A 254 20.83 4.88 -23.67
CA PRO A 254 21.04 4.20 -24.96
C PRO A 254 22.43 3.55 -25.11
N ARG A 255 23.37 3.82 -24.21
CA ARG A 255 24.73 3.26 -24.20
C ARG A 255 24.99 2.27 -23.07
N ASP A 256 23.99 1.93 -22.27
CA ASP A 256 24.15 1.14 -21.06
C ASP A 256 25.10 1.75 -20.01
N GLU A 257 25.25 3.06 -20.05
CA GLU A 257 26.03 3.89 -19.13
C GLU A 257 25.12 4.52 -18.04
N GLN A 258 24.05 3.82 -17.64
CA GLN A 258 23.11 4.33 -16.63
C GLN A 258 23.85 4.65 -15.33
N GLN A 259 23.56 5.83 -14.78
CA GLN A 259 24.03 6.24 -13.46
C GLN A 259 22.85 6.78 -12.66
N ALA A 260 22.83 6.46 -11.38
CA ALA A 260 21.88 6.99 -10.41
C ALA A 260 22.64 7.22 -9.11
N THR A 261 22.38 8.36 -8.46
CA THR A 261 23.01 8.77 -7.20
C THR A 261 21.94 9.19 -6.21
N SER A 262 22.15 8.91 -4.92
CA SER A 262 21.20 9.30 -3.87
C SER A 262 21.13 10.81 -3.66
N HIS A 263 22.26 11.52 -3.85
CA HIS A 263 22.35 12.94 -3.56
C HIS A 263 23.02 13.72 -4.69
N ASP A 264 22.42 14.84 -5.07
CA ASP A 264 23.01 15.79 -6.02
C ASP A 264 24.40 16.29 -5.55
N ALA A 265 24.61 16.35 -4.24
CA ALA A 265 25.89 16.72 -3.63
C ALA A 265 27.01 15.74 -4.02
N ASP A 266 26.71 14.46 -4.17
CA ASP A 266 27.71 13.45 -4.54
C ASP A 266 28.23 13.70 -5.95
N ILE A 267 27.32 14.05 -6.88
CA ILE A 267 27.65 14.42 -8.26
C ILE A 267 28.61 15.62 -8.28
N LEU A 268 28.38 16.60 -7.39
CA LEU A 268 29.16 17.83 -7.34
C LEU A 268 30.50 17.68 -6.59
N GLN A 269 30.61 16.73 -5.66
CA GLN A 269 31.77 16.61 -4.76
C GLN A 269 32.72 15.48 -5.15
N PHE A 270 32.23 14.43 -5.81
CA PHE A 270 33.02 13.24 -6.07
C PHE A 270 33.42 13.12 -7.54
N SER A 271 34.62 12.60 -7.78
CA SER A 271 35.03 12.18 -9.12
C SER A 271 34.17 11.00 -9.59
N LEU A 272 34.08 10.77 -10.90
CA LEU A 272 33.33 9.65 -11.47
C LEU A 272 33.75 8.30 -10.89
N GLU A 273 35.05 8.12 -10.66
CA GLU A 273 35.60 6.90 -10.06
C GLU A 273 35.16 6.70 -8.61
N ARG A 274 35.04 7.80 -7.85
CA ARG A 274 34.54 7.78 -6.47
C ARG A 274 33.02 7.66 -6.41
N LEU A 275 32.29 8.31 -7.30
CA LEU A 275 30.86 8.07 -7.50
C LEU A 275 30.62 6.59 -7.75
N ASN A 276 31.42 5.96 -8.61
CA ASN A 276 31.31 4.54 -8.91
C ASN A 276 31.49 3.63 -7.67
N GLN A 277 32.12 4.11 -6.61
CA GLN A 277 32.32 3.41 -5.33
C GLN A 277 31.30 3.82 -4.25
N THR A 278 30.65 4.97 -4.40
CA THR A 278 29.83 5.65 -3.36
C THR A 278 28.42 5.92 -3.90
N ARG A 279 27.83 4.92 -4.58
CA ARG A 279 26.65 5.14 -5.43
C ARG A 279 25.32 5.28 -4.67
N GLY A 280 25.31 5.01 -3.36
CA GLY A 280 24.14 5.19 -2.48
C GLY A 280 23.00 4.18 -2.67
N TYR A 281 22.94 3.48 -3.81
CA TYR A 281 22.09 2.31 -4.00
C TYR A 281 22.76 1.03 -3.47
N PHE A 282 21.96 0.07 -3.01
CA PHE A 282 22.45 -1.22 -2.51
C PHE A 282 22.31 -2.37 -3.52
N ALA A 283 21.51 -2.20 -4.58
CA ALA A 283 21.34 -3.21 -5.63
C ALA A 283 21.03 -2.61 -7.00
N VAL A 284 21.48 -3.31 -8.06
CA VAL A 284 21.15 -3.00 -9.46
C VAL A 284 20.76 -4.29 -10.19
N TYR A 285 19.73 -4.23 -11.01
CA TYR A 285 19.32 -5.33 -11.88
C TYR A 285 18.86 -4.85 -13.25
N GLU A 286 18.94 -5.74 -14.24
CA GLU A 286 18.35 -5.51 -15.56
C GLU A 286 16.82 -5.51 -15.45
N ALA A 287 16.16 -4.54 -16.09
CA ALA A 287 14.69 -4.41 -16.04
C ALA A 287 13.96 -5.37 -16.99
N GLY A 288 14.68 -6.29 -17.66
CA GLY A 288 14.14 -7.21 -18.66
C GLY A 288 13.88 -6.59 -20.04
N VAL A 289 14.16 -5.28 -20.21
CA VAL A 289 14.09 -4.55 -21.49
C VAL A 289 15.46 -3.95 -21.77
N SER A 290 15.92 -4.02 -23.02
CA SER A 290 17.23 -3.50 -23.43
C SER A 290 17.42 -2.04 -23.00
N HIS A 291 18.60 -1.73 -22.47
CA HIS A 291 18.98 -0.38 -22.03
C HIS A 291 18.27 0.13 -20.78
N TRP A 292 17.49 -0.71 -20.09
CA TRP A 292 16.81 -0.37 -18.84
C TRP A 292 17.38 -1.14 -17.66
N LYS A 293 17.77 -0.39 -16.63
CA LYS A 293 18.22 -0.94 -15.34
C LYS A 293 17.38 -0.38 -14.21
N VAL A 294 17.32 -1.14 -13.12
CA VAL A 294 16.67 -0.72 -11.89
C VAL A 294 17.68 -0.62 -10.78
N PHE A 295 17.58 0.46 -10.01
CA PHE A 295 18.45 0.81 -8.90
C PHE A 295 17.60 0.85 -7.63
N LEU A 296 18.04 0.17 -6.56
CA LEU A 296 17.37 0.17 -5.26
C LEU A 296 18.16 0.97 -4.24
N PHE A 297 17.50 1.94 -3.62
CA PHE A 297 18.03 2.80 -2.59
C PHE A 297 17.36 2.52 -1.25
N ASP A 298 18.12 2.63 -0.16
CA ASP A 298 17.61 2.67 1.22
C ASP A 298 17.13 4.09 1.57
#